data_AF-A0A3M1KQ61-F1
#
_entry.id   AF-A0A3M1KQ61-F1
#
_cell.length_a   1.000
_cell.length_b   1.000
_cell.length_c   1.000
_cell.angle_alpha   90.00
_cell.angle_beta   90.00
_cell.angle_gamma   90.00
#
_symmetry.space_group_name_H-M   'P 1'
#
loop_
_entity.id
_entity.type
_entity.pdbx_description
1 polymer ?
#
loop_
_entity_poly.entity_id
_entity_poly.type
_entity_poly.pdbx_seq_one_letter_code
_entity_poly.pdbx_strand_id
1 'polypeptide(L)'
;MSQLYAIVDIETTGGRPSRDKITEIAVVLHDGLRILERFETLLNPETPIPYGITELTGITNEMVAEAPKFYEVARKIVEMTEGAVFVAHNV
;
A
#
# COMPACT_ATOMS: atom_id res chain seq x y z
N MET A 1 -13.15 18.64 -16.46
CA MET A 1 -12.50 18.28 -15.19
C MET A 1 -11.26 17.48 -15.55
N SER A 2 -10.11 17.76 -14.92
CA SER A 2 -8.92 16.91 -15.10
C SER A 2 -9.20 15.55 -14.45
N GLN A 3 -8.91 14.47 -15.18
CA GLN A 3 -9.01 13.12 -14.63
C GLN A 3 -7.93 12.95 -13.56
N LEU A 4 -8.32 12.47 -12.39
CA LEU A 4 -7.37 12.08 -11.33
C LEU A 4 -7.02 10.60 -11.47
N TYR A 5 -5.78 10.27 -11.12
CA TYR A 5 -5.25 8.91 -11.10
C TYR A 5 -4.67 8.64 -9.71
N ALA A 6 -5.11 7.55 -9.09
CA ALA A 6 -4.52 7.00 -7.88
C ALA A 6 -3.59 5.86 -8.30
N ILE A 7 -2.30 6.14 -8.32
CA ILE A 7 -1.26 5.16 -8.65
C ILE A 7 -0.88 4.47 -7.35
N VAL A 8 -1.12 3.16 -7.28
CA VAL A 8 -1.01 2.37 -6.05
C VAL A 8 -0.03 1.24 -6.23
N ASP A 9 0.79 1.03 -5.21
CA ASP A 9 1.70 -0.10 -5.07
C ASP A 9 1.58 -0.67 -3.65
N ILE A 10 1.71 -1.99 -3.52
CA ILE A 10 1.56 -2.70 -2.24
C ILE A 10 2.61 -3.81 -2.11
N GLU A 11 3.13 -3.96 -0.90
CA GLU A 11 3.89 -5.14 -0.51
C GLU A 11 3.08 -5.97 0.48
N THR A 12 3.27 -7.30 0.44
CA THR A 12 2.44 -8.23 1.20
C THR A 12 3.25 -9.37 1.78
N THR A 13 2.69 -10.08 2.77
CA THR A 13 3.28 -11.31 3.34
C THR A 13 3.22 -12.51 2.39
N GLY A 14 2.80 -12.34 1.13
CA GLY A 14 2.66 -13.36 0.11
C GLY A 14 1.58 -13.04 -0.93
N GLY A 15 1.55 -13.78 -2.05
CA GLY A 15 0.69 -13.46 -3.19
C GLY A 15 -0.76 -13.96 -3.16
N ARG A 16 -1.32 -14.36 -2.01
CA ARG A 16 -2.71 -14.86 -1.90
C ARG A 16 -3.60 -13.89 -1.11
N PRO A 17 -4.45 -13.07 -1.75
CA PRO A 17 -5.27 -12.06 -1.05
C PRO A 17 -6.22 -12.60 0.03
N SER A 18 -6.65 -13.86 -0.09
CA SER A 18 -7.53 -14.50 0.90
C SER A 18 -6.82 -14.90 2.20
N ARG A 19 -5.49 -14.86 2.22
CA ARG A 19 -4.66 -15.34 3.34
C ARG A 19 -3.63 -14.29 3.78
N ASP A 20 -2.92 -13.74 2.82
CA ASP A 20 -1.76 -12.89 3.05
C ASP A 20 -2.20 -11.44 3.35
N LYS A 21 -1.33 -10.69 4.02
CA LYS A 21 -1.62 -9.37 4.58
C LYS A 21 -0.68 -8.32 4.01
N ILE A 22 -1.12 -7.07 3.99
CA ILE A 22 -0.34 -5.94 3.47
C ILE A 22 0.73 -5.55 4.50
N THR A 23 1.97 -5.36 4.04
CA THR A 23 3.13 -4.92 4.83
C THR A 23 3.56 -3.50 4.48
N GLU A 24 3.21 -3.00 3.30
CA GLU A 24 3.42 -1.62 2.86
C GLU A 24 2.33 -1.21 1.89
N ILE A 25 1.97 0.07 1.89
CA ILE A 25 1.15 0.68 0.84
C ILE A 25 1.70 2.06 0.46
N ALA A 26 1.80 2.29 -0.84
CA ALA A 26 2.11 3.57 -1.43
C ALA A 26 0.97 4.01 -2.36
N VAL A 27 0.55 5.28 -2.25
CA VAL A 27 -0.45 5.91 -3.11
C VAL A 27 0.08 7.26 -3.59
N VAL A 28 0.07 7.47 -4.90
CA VAL A 28 0.38 8.76 -5.53
C VAL A 28 -0.86 9.24 -6.28
N LEU A 29 -1.38 10.41 -5.86
CA LEU A 29 -2.47 11.08 -6.57
C LEU A 29 -1.88 11.98 -7.66
N HIS A 30 -2.34 11.82 -8.90
CA HIS A 30 -1.79 12.49 -10.07
C HIS A 30 -2.91 13.06 -10.97
N ASP A 31 -2.70 14.22 -11.58
CA ASP A 31 -3.69 14.86 -12.50
C ASP A 31 -3.42 14.59 -14.00
N GLY A 32 -2.44 13.75 -14.29
CA GLY A 32 -1.93 13.47 -15.64
C GLY A 32 -0.71 14.30 -16.03
N LEU A 33 -0.38 15.35 -15.28
CA LEU A 33 0.78 16.22 -15.52
C LEU A 33 1.75 16.25 -14.34
N ARG A 34 1.23 16.23 -13.11
CA ARG A 34 2.02 16.29 -11.88
C ARG A 34 1.39 15.54 -10.73
N ILE A 35 2.22 15.30 -9.72
CA ILE A 35 1.81 14.71 -8.46
C ILE A 35 1.14 15.78 -7.60
N LEU A 36 -0.05 15.46 -7.11
CA LEU A 36 -0.84 16.30 -6.21
C LEU A 36 -0.59 15.93 -4.75
N GLU A 37 -0.54 14.62 -4.47
CA GLU A 37 -0.38 14.10 -3.12
C GLU A 37 0.36 12.76 -3.15
N ARG A 38 1.08 12.46 -2.07
CA ARG A 38 1.76 11.18 -1.83
C ARG A 38 1.42 10.70 -0.43
N PHE A 39 1.14 9.41 -0.32
CA PHE A 39 0.99 8.70 0.93
C PHE A 39 1.77 7.40 0.84
N GLU A 40 2.55 7.09 1.87
CA GLU A 40 3.35 5.88 1.96
C GLU A 40 3.47 5.50 3.43
N THR A 41 3.28 4.21 3.73
CA THR A 41 3.47 3.69 5.08
C THR A 41 3.76 2.21 5.05
N LEU A 42 4.68 1.78 5.92
CA LEU A 42 4.70 0.40 6.38
C LEU A 42 3.41 0.11 7.17
N LEU A 43 3.02 -1.15 7.19
CA LEU A 43 1.85 -1.63 7.91
C LEU A 43 2.19 -2.85 8.74
N ASN A 44 1.69 -2.89 9.96
CA ASN A 44 1.72 -4.10 10.77
C ASN A 44 0.71 -5.11 10.20
N PRO A 45 1.16 -6.24 9.63
CA PRO A 45 0.27 -7.22 9.00
C PRO A 45 -0.45 -8.12 10.02
N GLU A 46 -0.15 -8.00 11.31
CA GLU A 46 -0.64 -8.85 12.41
C GLU A 46 -0.33 -10.35 12.21
N THR A 47 0.68 -10.66 11.40
CA THR A 47 1.19 -12.01 11.12
C THR A 47 2.68 -11.95 10.78
N PRO A 48 3.48 -13.01 11.03
CA PRO A 48 4.87 -13.03 10.61
C PRO A 48 5.04 -12.90 9.08
N ILE A 49 6.02 -12.11 8.65
CA ILE A 49 6.50 -12.03 7.27
C ILE A 49 7.43 -13.23 7.02
N PRO A 50 7.15 -14.11 6.03
CA PRO A 50 8.03 -15.22 5.69
C PRO A 50 9.40 -14.74 5.20
N TYR A 51 10.46 -15.48 5.52
CA TYR A 51 11.84 -15.11 5.13
C TYR A 51 12.00 -14.84 3.63
N GLY A 52 11.43 -15.69 2.77
CA GLY A 52 11.52 -15.49 1.31
C GLY A 52 10.80 -14.22 0.81
N ILE A 53 9.80 -13.73 1.55
CA ILE A 53 9.15 -12.45 1.27
C ILE A 53 10.01 -11.29 1.77
N THR A 54 10.63 -11.43 2.94
CA THR A 54 11.63 -10.46 3.41
C THR A 54 12.82 -10.35 2.45
N GLU A 55 13.31 -11.44 1.86
CA GLU A 55 14.36 -11.38 0.83
C GLU A 55 13.90 -10.69 -0.45
N LEU A 56 12.64 -10.85 -0.83
CA LEU A 56 12.08 -10.24 -2.03
C LEU A 56 11.85 -8.74 -1.87
N THR A 57 11.30 -8.33 -0.73
CA THR A 57 10.79 -6.97 -0.48
C THR A 57 11.74 -6.11 0.36
N GLY A 58 12.63 -6.73 1.13
CA GLY A 58 13.47 -6.06 2.14
C GLY A 58 12.75 -5.72 3.44
N ILE A 59 11.43 -5.97 3.56
CA ILE A 59 10.65 -5.62 4.74
C ILE A 59 10.77 -6.72 5.80
N THR A 60 11.28 -6.35 6.99
CA THR A 60 11.44 -7.27 8.12
C THR A 60 10.29 -7.17 9.12
N ASN A 61 10.14 -8.20 9.96
CA ASN A 61 9.12 -8.20 11.03
C ASN A 61 9.33 -7.05 12.03
N GLU A 62 10.58 -6.67 12.28
CA GLU A 62 10.94 -5.58 13.19
C GLU A 62 10.54 -4.22 12.63
N MET A 63 10.64 -4.02 11.31
CA MET A 63 10.26 -2.76 10.65
C MET A 63 8.75 -2.48 10.78
N VAL A 64 7.93 -3.53 10.76
CA VAL A 64 6.47 -3.42 10.79
C VAL A 64 5.85 -3.57 12.18
N ALA A 65 6.64 -3.92 13.20
CA ALA A 65 6.13 -4.23 14.54
C ALA A 65 5.33 -3.07 15.17
N GLU A 66 5.84 -1.86 15.04
CA GLU A 66 5.23 -0.63 15.57
C GLU A 66 4.54 0.22 14.48
N ALA A 67 4.47 -0.31 13.25
CA ALA A 67 3.77 0.35 12.15
C ALA A 67 2.24 0.33 12.38
N PRO A 68 1.48 1.29 11.82
CA PRO A 68 0.03 1.27 11.93
C PRO A 68 -0.55 0.00 11.30
N LYS A 69 -1.67 -0.48 11.82
CA LYS A 69 -2.45 -1.55 11.20
C LYS A 69 -3.25 -0.99 10.04
N PHE A 70 -3.60 -1.84 9.08
CA PHE A 70 -4.33 -1.39 7.88
C PHE A 70 -5.61 -0.61 8.19
N TYR A 71 -6.40 -1.05 9.19
CA TYR A 71 -7.65 -0.38 9.54
C TYR A 71 -7.46 1.06 10.05
N GLU A 72 -6.26 1.40 10.56
CA GLU A 72 -5.94 2.73 11.05
C GLU A 72 -5.72 3.73 9.92
N VAL A 73 -5.31 3.25 8.74
CA VAL A 73 -5.05 4.09 7.55
C VAL A 73 -6.09 3.93 6.44
N ALA A 74 -6.94 2.89 6.50
CA ALA A 74 -7.90 2.55 5.46
C ALA A 74 -8.80 3.72 5.06
N ARG A 75 -9.30 4.48 6.04
CA ARG A 75 -10.16 5.65 5.78
C ARG A 75 -9.44 6.71 4.94
N LYS A 76 -8.19 7.01 5.27
CA LYS A 76 -7.39 8.00 4.54
C LYS A 76 -7.17 7.57 3.08
N ILE A 77 -6.88 6.29 2.86
CA ILE A 77 -6.69 5.75 1.50
C ILE A 77 -7.96 5.89 0.67
N VAL A 78 -9.12 5.58 1.24
CA VAL A 78 -10.42 5.76 0.56
C VAL A 78 -10.65 7.23 0.23
N GLU A 79 -10.50 8.14 1.21
CA GLU A 79 -10.70 9.57 1.00
C GLU A 79 -9.73 10.15 -0.05
N MET A 80 -8.46 9.69 -0.08
CA MET A 80 -7.45 10.12 -1.04
C MET A 80 -7.72 9.63 -2.47
N THR A 81 -8.35 8.46 -2.62
CA THR A 81 -8.54 7.79 -3.92
C THR A 81 -9.96 7.96 -4.49
N GLU A 82 -10.85 8.59 -3.74
CA GLU A 82 -12.25 8.85 -4.14
C GLU A 82 -12.33 9.58 -5.49
N GLY A 83 -13.07 8.99 -6.45
CA GLY A 83 -13.28 9.55 -7.78
C GLY A 83 -12.06 9.51 -8.72
N ALA A 84 -10.90 9.01 -8.28
CA ALA A 84 -9.72 8.82 -9.12
C ALA A 84 -9.76 7.47 -9.87
N VAL A 85 -9.15 7.42 -11.06
CA VAL A 85 -8.89 6.16 -11.76
C VAL A 85 -7.78 5.44 -11.01
N PHE A 86 -8.09 4.23 -10.54
CA PHE A 86 -7.11 3.36 -9.91
C PHE A 86 -6.14 2.80 -10.95
N VAL A 87 -4.83 2.93 -10.68
CA VAL A 87 -3.75 2.47 -11.55
C VAL A 87 -2.76 1.67 -10.72
N ALA A 88 -2.49 0.43 -11.12
CA ALA A 88 -1.46 -0.41 -10.51
C ALA A 88 -0.89 -1.38 -11.55
N HIS A 89 0.31 -1.89 -11.31
CA HIS A 89 0.92 -2.90 -12.18
C HIS A 89 0.80 -4.28 -11.55
N ASN A 90 -0.01 -5.16 -12.16
CA ASN A 90 -0.18 -6.56 -11.73
C ASN A 90 -0.62 -6.70 -10.26
N VAL A 91 -1.71 -6.00 -9.91
CA VAL A 91 -2.37 -6.04 -8.59
C VAL A 91 -3.57 -6.98 -8.59
#